data_AF-A0A5D3CTX9-F1
#
_entry.id   AF-A0A5D3CTX9-F1
#
_cell.length_a   1.000
_cell.length_b   1.000
_cell.length_c   1.000
_cell.angle_alpha   90.00
_cell.angle_beta   90.00
_cell.angle_gamma   90.00
#
_symmetry.space_group_name_H-M   'P 1'
#
loop_
_entity.id
_entity.type
_entity.pdbx_description
1 polymer ?
#
loop_
_entity_poly.entity_id
_entity_poly.type
_entity_poly.pdbx_seq_one_letter_code
_entity_poly.pdbx_strand_id
1 'polypeptide(L)'
;MADGAVTGRVTTKVDVYSFGVILMEMISGRKAIDESQPEESLHLVSWFRRMHINKDTFSKAIDPSIDLDEETLVSICTVADLAGHCCAREPYQRPDMSHAVNVLSSLVDVWKPTEPDSEENLGIDLELSLPQALRKWQAFEGNSNVDMSSSSSFLASGDNTQTSIPNRPSGFANSFTSVDAR
;
A
#
# COMPACT_ATOMS: atom_id res chain seq x y z
N MET A 1 -33.56 -1.53 -19.93
CA MET A 1 -33.52 -0.07 -19.69
C MET A 1 -32.48 0.16 -18.60
N ALA A 2 -31.41 0.87 -18.94
CA ALA A 2 -30.23 1.02 -18.09
C ALA A 2 -30.50 2.00 -16.95
N ASP A 3 -30.35 1.55 -15.71
CA ASP A 3 -30.31 2.46 -14.56
C ASP A 3 -29.61 1.80 -13.36
N GLY A 4 -28.28 1.76 -13.40
CA GLY A 4 -27.45 1.50 -12.21
C GLY A 4 -26.70 2.74 -11.73
N ALA A 5 -26.63 3.79 -12.55
CA ALA A 5 -25.91 5.01 -12.23
C ALA A 5 -26.81 6.10 -11.61
N VAL A 6 -28.13 6.10 -11.88
CA VAL A 6 -29.05 7.12 -11.38
C VAL A 6 -29.76 6.72 -10.08
N THR A 7 -29.81 5.42 -9.75
CA THR A 7 -30.54 4.92 -8.56
C THR A 7 -29.73 4.79 -7.27
N GLY A 8 -28.42 5.07 -7.26
CA GLY A 8 -27.59 4.94 -6.05
C GLY A 8 -27.54 3.52 -5.46
N ARG A 9 -27.97 2.50 -6.23
CA ARG A 9 -27.94 1.11 -5.80
C ARG A 9 -26.52 0.57 -5.91
N VAL A 10 -25.89 0.34 -4.76
CA VAL A 10 -24.67 -0.47 -4.67
C VAL A 10 -25.01 -1.88 -5.15
N THR A 11 -24.29 -2.34 -6.16
CA THR A 11 -24.41 -3.70 -6.69
C THR A 11 -23.03 -4.29 -6.85
N THR A 12 -22.92 -5.61 -6.80
CA THR A 12 -21.66 -6.33 -7.07
C THR A 12 -21.05 -5.92 -8.41
N LYS A 13 -21.86 -5.57 -9.42
CA LYS A 13 -21.37 -5.11 -10.73
C LYS A 13 -20.79 -3.70 -10.71
N VAL A 14 -21.15 -2.85 -9.75
CA VAL A 14 -20.48 -1.55 -9.54
C VAL A 14 -19.10 -1.79 -8.96
N ASP A 15 -18.96 -2.72 -8.01
CA ASP A 15 -17.65 -3.10 -7.46
C ASP A 15 -16.74 -3.69 -8.53
N VAL A 16 -17.26 -4.55 -9.41
CA VAL A 16 -16.52 -5.07 -10.58
C VAL A 16 -16.02 -3.94 -11.49
N TYR A 17 -16.84 -2.92 -11.72
CA TYR A 17 -16.43 -1.78 -12.56
C TYR A 17 -15.29 -1.01 -11.91
N SER A 18 -15.44 -0.66 -10.62
CA SER A 18 -14.39 0.03 -9.86
C SER A 18 -13.10 -0.79 -9.81
N PHE A 19 -13.20 -2.11 -9.67
CA PHE A 19 -12.05 -3.01 -9.75
C PHE A 19 -11.35 -2.92 -11.12
N GLY A 20 -12.11 -2.93 -12.22
CA GLY A 20 -11.55 -2.73 -13.56
C GLY A 20 -10.84 -1.39 -13.74
N VAL A 21 -11.37 -0.31 -13.15
CA VAL A 21 -10.70 1.00 -13.15
C VAL A 21 -9.36 0.92 -12.41
N ILE A 22 -9.34 0.29 -11.24
CA ILE A 22 -8.11 0.11 -10.44
C ILE A 22 -7.07 -0.71 -11.22
N LEU A 23 -7.47 -1.75 -11.95
CA LEU A 23 -6.56 -2.49 -12.83
C LEU A 23 -5.94 -1.56 -13.91
N MET A 24 -6.74 -0.68 -14.52
CA MET A 24 -6.23 0.29 -15.50
C MET A 24 -5.29 1.32 -14.86
N GLU A 25 -5.58 1.76 -13.63
CA GLU A 25 -4.71 2.67 -12.87
C GLU A 25 -3.35 2.01 -12.61
N MET A 26 -3.35 0.74 -12.17
CA MET A 26 -2.11 -0.01 -11.92
C MET A 26 -1.29 -0.25 -13.20
N ILE A 27 -1.93 -0.55 -14.33
CA ILE A 27 -1.22 -0.78 -15.60
C ILE A 27 -0.59 0.52 -16.11
N SER A 28 -1.27 1.65 -15.97
CA SER A 28 -0.87 2.91 -16.63
C SER A 28 -0.17 3.91 -15.73
N GLY A 29 -0.22 3.73 -14.40
CA GLY A 29 0.30 4.70 -13.43
C GLY A 29 -0.50 6.00 -13.37
N ARG A 30 -1.68 6.06 -14.01
CA ARG A 30 -2.53 7.25 -14.11
C ARG A 30 -3.71 7.16 -13.17
N LYS A 31 -4.22 8.32 -12.74
CA LYS A 31 -5.45 8.42 -11.93
C LYS A 31 -6.69 8.22 -12.81
N ALA A 32 -7.75 7.65 -12.23
CA ALA A 32 -9.04 7.47 -12.90
C ALA A 32 -9.60 8.76 -13.51
N ILE A 33 -9.39 9.88 -12.81
CA ILE A 33 -9.62 11.25 -13.28
C ILE A 33 -8.29 11.99 -13.14
N ASP A 34 -7.73 12.40 -14.26
CA ASP A 34 -6.43 13.07 -14.33
C ASP A 34 -6.60 14.49 -14.89
N GLU A 35 -6.72 15.46 -14.00
CA GLU A 35 -6.92 16.88 -14.35
C GLU A 35 -5.69 17.53 -15.01
N SER A 36 -4.53 16.86 -14.97
CA SER A 36 -3.32 17.36 -15.65
C SER A 36 -3.34 17.12 -17.16
N GLN A 37 -4.28 16.32 -17.63
CA GLN A 37 -4.38 15.86 -19.01
C GLN A 37 -5.46 16.64 -19.78
N PRO A 38 -5.38 16.70 -21.12
CA PRO A 38 -6.40 17.35 -21.92
C PRO A 38 -7.76 16.63 -21.77
N GLU A 39 -8.85 17.34 -22.12
CA GLU A 39 -10.23 16.88 -21.92
C GLU A 39 -10.47 15.49 -22.53
N GLU A 40 -9.84 15.17 -23.65
CA GLU A 40 -9.99 13.90 -24.32
C GLU A 40 -9.40 12.72 -23.52
N SER A 41 -8.38 12.95 -22.69
CA SER A 41 -7.68 11.93 -21.89
C SER A 41 -7.88 12.06 -20.38
N LEU A 42 -8.69 13.02 -19.93
CA LEU A 42 -9.03 13.25 -18.53
C LEU A 42 -9.65 12.00 -17.86
N HIS A 43 -10.52 11.29 -18.57
CA HIS A 43 -11.13 10.05 -18.10
C HIS A 43 -10.30 8.82 -18.50
N LEU A 44 -9.75 8.13 -17.50
CA LEU A 44 -8.85 6.99 -17.72
C LEU A 44 -9.47 5.89 -18.58
N VAL A 45 -10.70 5.45 -18.27
CA VAL A 45 -11.34 4.34 -18.98
C VAL A 45 -11.51 4.63 -20.48
N SER A 46 -11.91 5.85 -20.82
CA SER A 46 -12.09 6.28 -22.21
C SER A 46 -10.75 6.34 -22.95
N TRP A 47 -9.72 6.86 -22.29
CA TRP A 47 -8.38 6.92 -22.86
C TRP A 47 -7.75 5.53 -23.03
N PHE A 48 -7.80 4.70 -21.98
CA PHE A 48 -7.18 3.38 -21.94
C PHE A 48 -7.74 2.47 -23.04
N ARG A 49 -9.06 2.51 -23.25
CA ARG A 49 -9.72 1.79 -24.36
C ARG A 49 -9.18 2.17 -25.73
N ARG A 50 -8.84 3.44 -25.96
CA ARG A 50 -8.25 3.87 -27.25
C ARG A 50 -6.82 3.38 -27.39
N MET A 51 -6.03 3.44 -26.31
CA MET A 51 -4.64 2.97 -26.31
C MET A 51 -4.54 1.45 -26.51
N HIS A 52 -5.49 0.70 -25.96
CA HIS A 52 -5.52 -0.76 -26.01
C HIS A 52 -5.87 -1.34 -27.40
N ILE A 53 -6.37 -0.53 -28.35
CA ILE A 53 -6.72 -0.99 -29.71
C ILE A 53 -5.48 -1.45 -30.50
N ASN A 54 -4.34 -0.78 -30.31
CA ASN A 54 -3.11 -1.08 -31.03
C ASN A 54 -2.01 -1.44 -30.02
N LYS A 55 -1.36 -2.59 -30.25
CA LYS A 55 -0.28 -3.10 -29.39
C LYS A 55 0.87 -2.10 -29.24
N ASP A 56 1.23 -1.39 -30.31
CA ASP A 56 2.32 -0.41 -30.29
C ASP A 56 1.99 0.83 -29.45
N THR A 57 0.71 1.25 -29.46
CA THR A 57 0.26 2.36 -28.61
C THR A 57 0.05 1.89 -27.19
N PHE A 58 -0.41 0.65 -26.99
CA PHE A 58 -0.65 0.09 -25.68
C PHE A 58 0.65 -0.03 -24.88
N SER A 59 1.73 -0.51 -25.49
CA SER A 59 3.04 -0.58 -24.81
C SER A 59 3.52 0.78 -24.30
N LYS A 60 3.20 1.87 -24.99
CA LYS A 60 3.52 3.25 -24.55
C LYS A 60 2.59 3.78 -23.46
N ALA A 61 1.46 3.12 -23.23
CA ALA A 61 0.48 3.47 -22.22
C ALA A 61 0.72 2.76 -20.88
N ILE A 62 1.64 1.79 -20.85
CA ILE A 62 2.05 1.08 -19.64
C ILE A 62 2.94 1.99 -18.79
N ASP A 63 2.76 1.92 -17.48
CA ASP A 63 3.56 2.66 -16.49
C ASP A 63 5.06 2.39 -16.72
N PRO A 64 5.89 3.44 -16.95
CA PRO A 64 7.33 3.29 -17.16
C PRO A 64 8.10 2.70 -15.97
N SER A 65 7.50 2.64 -14.78
CA SER A 65 8.08 2.02 -13.59
C SER A 65 7.97 0.48 -13.59
N ILE A 66 7.15 -0.09 -14.49
CA ILE A 66 7.03 -1.53 -14.68
C ILE A 66 8.18 -2.02 -15.58
N ASP A 67 8.94 -2.99 -15.10
CA ASP A 67 9.96 -3.65 -15.91
C ASP A 67 9.28 -4.55 -16.97
N LEU A 68 9.48 -4.19 -18.23
CA LEU A 68 8.79 -4.79 -19.37
C LEU A 68 9.71 -5.78 -20.09
N ASP A 69 9.41 -7.06 -19.92
CA ASP A 69 9.90 -8.15 -20.75
C ASP A 69 8.75 -8.78 -21.55
N GLU A 70 9.04 -9.83 -22.31
CA GLU A 70 8.02 -10.46 -23.16
C GLU A 70 6.94 -11.18 -22.34
N GLU A 71 7.28 -11.74 -21.18
CA GLU A 71 6.36 -12.47 -20.31
C GLU A 71 5.44 -11.52 -19.53
N THR A 72 6.01 -10.45 -18.95
CA THR A 72 5.24 -9.42 -18.25
C THR A 72 4.31 -8.70 -19.22
N LEU A 73 4.72 -8.44 -20.46
CA LEU A 73 3.84 -7.83 -21.46
C LEU A 73 2.62 -8.72 -21.78
N VAL A 74 2.80 -10.04 -21.89
CA VAL A 74 1.67 -10.99 -22.10
C VAL A 74 0.72 -10.97 -20.89
N SER A 75 1.28 -10.96 -19.68
CA SER A 75 0.50 -10.87 -18.44
C SER A 75 -0.28 -9.55 -18.37
N ILE A 76 0.35 -8.42 -18.68
CA ILE A 76 -0.28 -7.10 -18.69
C ILE A 76 -1.41 -7.03 -19.73
N CYS A 77 -1.22 -7.57 -20.94
CA CYS A 77 -2.29 -7.65 -21.93
C CYS A 77 -3.49 -8.44 -21.41
N THR A 78 -3.25 -9.56 -20.72
CA THR A 78 -4.32 -10.37 -20.11
C THR A 78 -5.08 -9.58 -19.04
N VAL A 79 -4.37 -8.83 -18.18
CA VAL A 79 -4.98 -7.97 -17.16
C VAL A 79 -5.74 -6.82 -17.81
N ALA A 80 -5.23 -6.25 -18.92
CA ALA A 80 -5.86 -5.16 -19.65
C ALA A 80 -7.18 -5.59 -20.33
N ASP A 81 -7.21 -6.78 -20.93
CA ASP A 81 -8.42 -7.41 -21.46
C ASP A 81 -9.47 -7.59 -20.36
N LEU A 82 -9.07 -8.16 -19.22
CA LEU A 82 -9.94 -8.33 -18.06
C LEU A 82 -10.50 -6.99 -17.56
N ALA A 83 -9.64 -5.98 -17.41
CA ALA A 83 -10.02 -4.64 -17.01
C ALA A 83 -11.03 -4.02 -17.98
N GLY A 84 -10.84 -4.21 -19.28
CA GLY A 84 -11.76 -3.77 -20.33
C GLY A 84 -13.16 -4.36 -20.17
N HIS A 85 -13.25 -5.67 -19.88
CA HIS A 85 -14.51 -6.36 -19.61
C HIS A 85 -15.16 -5.94 -18.29
N CYS A 86 -14.39 -5.78 -17.21
CA CYS A 86 -14.86 -5.25 -15.93
C CYS A 86 -15.48 -3.85 -16.09
N CYS A 87 -14.89 -3.02 -16.94
CA CYS A 87 -15.36 -1.66 -17.22
C CYS A 87 -16.48 -1.57 -18.27
N ALA A 88 -17.07 -2.69 -18.73
CA ALA A 88 -18.13 -2.69 -19.73
C ALA A 88 -19.28 -1.73 -19.35
N ARG A 89 -19.83 -1.03 -20.34
CA ARG A 89 -20.89 -0.03 -20.13
C ARG A 89 -22.11 -0.68 -19.51
N GLU A 90 -22.52 -1.83 -20.03
CA GLU A 90 -23.66 -2.59 -19.53
C GLU A 90 -23.25 -3.54 -18.37
N PRO A 91 -23.88 -3.47 -17.18
CA PRO A 91 -23.50 -4.29 -16.02
C PRO A 91 -23.56 -5.80 -16.24
N TYR A 92 -24.44 -6.29 -17.12
CA TYR A 92 -24.57 -7.72 -17.42
C TYR A 92 -23.43 -8.24 -18.31
N GLN A 93 -22.69 -7.37 -18.99
CA GLN A 93 -21.52 -7.75 -19.78
C GLN A 93 -20.24 -7.82 -18.94
N ARG A 94 -20.26 -7.27 -17.74
CA ARG A 94 -19.14 -7.37 -16.79
C ARG A 94 -19.05 -8.79 -16.27
N PRO A 95 -17.84 -9.39 -16.15
CA PRO A 95 -17.68 -10.71 -15.55
C PRO A 95 -18.10 -10.70 -14.08
N ASP A 96 -18.31 -11.89 -13.51
CA ASP A 96 -18.42 -12.03 -12.06
C ASP A 96 -17.03 -11.92 -11.43
N MET A 97 -16.97 -11.45 -10.17
CA MET A 97 -15.67 -11.30 -9.47
C MET A 97 -14.91 -12.62 -9.35
N SER A 98 -15.61 -13.75 -9.22
CA SER A 98 -14.97 -15.07 -9.23
C SER A 98 -14.21 -15.35 -10.52
N HIS A 99 -14.76 -14.94 -11.67
CA HIS A 99 -14.09 -15.07 -12.95
C HIS A 99 -12.87 -14.16 -13.04
N ALA A 100 -12.98 -12.90 -12.57
CA ALA A 100 -11.84 -11.98 -12.53
C ALA A 100 -10.69 -12.53 -11.66
N VAL A 101 -11.00 -13.07 -10.49
CA VAL A 101 -10.00 -13.71 -9.60
C VAL A 101 -9.37 -14.92 -10.27
N ASN A 102 -10.14 -15.77 -10.96
CA ASN A 102 -9.60 -16.94 -11.64
C ASN A 102 -8.58 -16.56 -12.74
N VAL A 103 -8.87 -15.51 -13.52
CA VAL A 103 -7.95 -15.00 -14.54
C VAL A 103 -6.67 -14.46 -13.91
N LEU A 104 -6.77 -13.69 -12.83
CA LEU A 104 -5.60 -13.11 -12.16
C LEU A 104 -4.77 -14.17 -11.42
N SER A 105 -5.42 -15.21 -10.87
CA SER A 105 -4.76 -16.27 -10.12
C SER A 105 -3.81 -17.11 -10.98
N SER A 106 -4.02 -17.17 -12.30
CA SER A 106 -3.07 -17.83 -13.20
C SER A 106 -1.83 -17.00 -13.53
N LEU A 107 -1.79 -15.73 -13.12
CA LEU A 107 -0.71 -14.79 -13.43
C LEU A 107 0.16 -14.45 -12.20
N VAL A 108 -0.23 -14.89 -11.01
CA VAL A 108 0.45 -14.51 -9.75
C VAL A 108 0.86 -15.75 -8.97
N ASP A 109 2.00 -15.65 -8.30
CA ASP A 109 2.38 -16.62 -7.29
C ASP A 109 1.43 -16.55 -6.09
N VAL A 110 1.23 -17.71 -5.45
CA VAL A 110 0.42 -17.79 -4.23
C VAL A 110 1.10 -16.97 -3.14
N TRP A 111 0.46 -15.85 -2.76
CA TRP A 111 0.91 -15.04 -1.64
C TRP A 111 1.00 -15.90 -0.38
N LYS A 112 2.14 -15.79 0.32
CA LYS A 112 2.35 -16.43 1.62
C LYS A 112 2.58 -15.34 2.66
N PRO A 113 2.02 -15.48 3.87
CA PRO A 113 2.36 -14.61 4.97
C PRO A 113 3.88 -14.63 5.18
N THR A 114 4.47 -13.47 5.43
CA THR A 114 5.83 -13.41 5.94
C THR A 114 5.84 -14.09 7.30
N GLU A 115 6.57 -15.19 7.44
CA GLU A 115 6.82 -15.79 8.75
C GLU A 115 7.50 -14.73 9.63
N PRO A 116 7.06 -14.52 10.88
CA PRO A 116 7.74 -13.59 11.76
C PRO A 116 9.17 -14.12 11.97
N ASP A 117 10.17 -13.32 11.59
CA ASP A 117 11.56 -13.61 11.95
C ASP A 117 11.62 -13.79 13.47
N SER A 118 11.89 -15.01 13.92
CA SER A 118 12.10 -15.35 15.34
C SER A 118 13.36 -14.68 15.94
N GLU A 119 14.04 -13.85 15.15
CA GLU A 119 15.29 -13.17 15.47
C GLU A 119 15.09 -11.66 15.76
N GLU A 120 13.85 -11.13 15.78
CA GLU A 120 13.56 -9.91 16.55
C GLU A 120 13.43 -10.26 18.04
N ASN A 121 14.49 -10.86 18.59
CA ASN A 121 14.81 -10.76 19.99
C ASN A 121 15.19 -9.29 20.23
N LEU A 122 14.19 -8.40 20.28
CA LEU A 122 14.26 -7.11 20.98
C LEU A 122 15.05 -7.42 22.24
N GLY A 123 16.25 -6.85 22.41
CA GLY A 123 17.32 -7.26 23.35
C GLY A 123 16.98 -7.23 24.86
N ILE A 124 15.73 -7.48 25.20
CA ILE A 124 15.12 -7.70 26.48
C ILE A 124 15.16 -9.20 26.71
N ASP A 125 16.24 -9.63 27.34
CA ASP A 125 16.37 -10.97 27.92
C ASP A 125 15.30 -11.16 29.01
N LEU A 126 14.18 -11.80 28.65
CA LEU A 126 13.01 -11.99 29.52
C LEU A 126 13.30 -12.97 30.67
N GLU A 127 14.45 -13.66 30.67
CA GLU A 127 14.87 -14.52 31.77
C GLU A 127 15.50 -13.74 32.94
N LEU A 128 15.82 -12.45 32.76
CA LEU A 128 16.36 -11.62 33.82
C LEU A 128 15.23 -11.00 34.66
N SER A 129 15.30 -11.18 35.97
CA SER A 129 14.47 -10.39 36.89
C SER A 129 14.81 -8.89 36.75
N LEU A 130 13.82 -8.02 36.95
CA LEU A 130 13.99 -6.55 36.91
C LEU A 130 15.27 -6.05 37.62
N PRO A 131 15.63 -6.54 38.82
CA PRO A 131 16.87 -6.16 39.50
C PRO A 131 18.15 -6.57 38.74
N GLN A 132 18.13 -7.72 38.06
CA GLN A 132 19.26 -8.21 37.26
C GLN A 132 19.42 -7.41 35.96
N ALA A 133 18.30 -7.09 35.30
CA ALA A 133 18.29 -6.24 34.11
C ALA A 133 18.84 -4.83 34.43
N LEU A 134 18.45 -4.25 35.57
CA LEU A 134 18.94 -2.95 36.02
C LEU A 134 20.45 -2.96 36.33
N ARG A 135 20.95 -4.01 36.99
CA ARG A 135 22.41 -4.16 37.24
C ARG A 135 23.20 -4.28 35.94
N LYS A 136 22.68 -5.02 34.95
CA LYS A 136 23.33 -5.18 33.65
C LYS A 136 23.42 -3.85 32.90
N TRP A 137 22.37 -3.04 32.95
CA TRP A 137 22.36 -1.68 32.40
C TRP A 137 23.39 -0.77 33.08
N GLN A 138 23.42 -0.75 34.41
CA GLN A 138 24.39 0.06 35.18
C GLN A 138 25.84 -0.38 34.94
N ALA A 139 26.07 -1.68 34.70
CA ALA A 139 27.39 -2.20 34.35
C ALA A 139 27.84 -1.77 32.94
N PHE A 140 26.91 -1.60 32.00
CA PHE A 140 27.21 -1.11 30.66
C PHE A 140 27.51 0.40 30.64
N GLU A 141 26.82 1.18 31.46
CA GLU A 141 27.00 2.64 31.54
C GLU A 141 28.33 3.06 32.20
N GLY A 142 28.94 2.16 33.00
CA GLY A 142 30.22 2.38 33.66
C GLY A 142 31.47 1.94 32.88
N ASN A 143 31.32 1.34 31.69
CA ASN A 143 32.45 0.78 30.94
C ASN A 143 32.79 1.61 29.70
N SER A 144 33.16 2.88 29.90
CA SER A 144 33.88 3.65 28.88
C SER A 144 35.36 3.24 28.90
N ASN A 145 35.66 2.05 28.39
CA ASN A 145 36.97 1.74 27.84
C ASN A 145 36.74 1.05 26.49
N VAL A 146 37.18 1.78 25.47
CA VAL A 146 37.22 1.43 24.06
C VAL A 146 37.80 0.04 23.83
N ASP A 147 37.10 -0.78 23.07
CA ASP A 147 37.68 -1.61 22.01
C ASP A 147 36.53 -2.15 21.14
N MET A 148 36.23 -1.41 20.08
CA MET A 148 35.35 -1.88 19.01
C MET A 148 36.06 -1.62 17.68
N SER A 149 36.78 -2.64 17.21
CA SER A 149 37.00 -2.79 15.79
C SER A 149 35.81 -3.53 15.21
N SER A 150 35.23 -2.88 14.19
CA SER A 150 34.33 -3.40 13.17
C SER A 150 32.82 -3.27 13.38
N SER A 151 32.37 -2.05 13.10
CA SER A 151 31.24 -1.73 12.20
C SER A 151 29.84 -1.59 12.80
N SER A 152 29.43 -0.35 13.09
CA SER A 152 28.56 0.43 12.18
C SER A 152 28.22 1.78 12.80
N SER A 153 28.22 2.79 11.94
CA SER A 153 28.02 4.20 12.26
C SER A 153 26.59 4.49 12.71
N PHE A 154 26.41 4.83 13.99
CA PHE A 154 25.31 5.66 14.44
C PHE A 154 25.88 6.99 14.94
N LEU A 155 25.41 8.07 14.35
CA LEU A 155 25.80 9.44 14.67
C LEU A 155 25.37 9.75 16.10
N ALA A 156 26.35 9.85 17.00
CA ALA A 156 26.17 10.51 18.29
C ALA A 156 26.22 12.03 18.05
N SER A 157 25.07 12.67 17.87
CA SER A 157 24.95 14.09 18.16
C SER A 157 24.96 14.24 19.68
N GLY A 158 26.11 14.62 20.22
CA GLY A 158 26.20 15.16 21.56
C GLY A 158 25.56 16.54 21.56
N ASP A 159 24.40 16.67 22.19
CA ASP A 159 23.99 17.92 22.82
C ASP A 159 23.10 17.65 24.03
N ASN A 160 23.37 18.45 25.04
CA ASN A 160 23.00 18.30 26.44
C ASN A 160 21.50 18.18 26.72
N THR A 161 21.21 17.48 27.82
CA THR A 161 20.01 17.54 28.66
C THR A 161 19.15 18.81 28.50
N GLN A 162 17.89 18.66 28.05
CA GLN A 162 16.69 19.20 28.70
C GLN A 162 15.41 18.52 28.16
N THR A 163 14.72 17.81 29.05
CA THR A 163 13.28 17.46 29.06
C THR A 163 12.52 17.45 27.72
N SER A 164 12.37 16.27 27.10
CA SER A 164 11.49 16.08 25.93
C SER A 164 10.09 15.61 26.36
N ILE A 165 9.36 16.42 27.15
CA ILE A 165 7.90 16.32 27.18
C ILE A 165 7.38 17.36 26.18
N PRO A 166 6.63 16.98 25.14
CA PRO A 166 6.02 17.93 24.23
C PRO A 166 5.06 18.86 24.98
N ASN A 167 5.10 20.15 24.70
CA ASN A 167 4.13 21.09 25.26
C ASN A 167 2.71 20.70 24.86
N ARG A 168 1.84 20.59 25.86
CA ARG A 168 0.41 20.30 25.72
C ARG A 168 -0.26 21.33 24.79
N PRO A 169 -1.02 20.90 23.76
CA PRO A 169 -1.73 21.83 22.89
C PRO A 169 -2.81 22.60 23.67
N SER A 170 -2.90 23.91 23.41
CA SER A 170 -3.87 24.82 24.03
C SER A 170 -5.28 24.44 23.58
N GLY A 171 -5.99 23.65 24.40
CA GLY A 171 -7.32 23.14 24.08
C GLY A 171 -7.60 21.73 24.62
N PHE A 172 -6.59 21.04 25.13
CA PHE A 172 -6.81 19.74 25.80
C PHE A 172 -7.50 19.93 27.16
N ALA A 173 -8.56 19.17 27.45
CA ALA A 173 -9.29 19.22 28.71
C ALA A 173 -8.37 18.96 29.92
N ASN A 174 -8.57 19.68 31.03
CA ASN A 174 -7.89 19.41 32.30
C ASN A 174 -8.38 18.08 32.86
N SER A 175 -7.45 17.27 33.36
CA SER A 175 -7.62 15.94 33.95
C SER A 175 -9.04 15.59 34.39
N PHE A 176 -9.54 14.47 33.85
CA PHE A 176 -10.59 13.70 34.50
C PHE A 176 -10.08 13.31 35.90
N THR A 177 -10.62 13.95 36.93
CA THR A 177 -10.46 13.45 38.29
C THR A 177 -11.51 12.37 38.53
N SER A 178 -11.12 11.29 39.20
CA SER A 178 -11.94 10.09 39.42
C SER A 178 -13.19 10.32 40.32
N VAL A 179 -13.63 11.56 40.50
CA VAL A 179 -14.76 11.92 41.38
C VAL A 179 -16.05 12.19 40.59
N ASP A 180 -15.98 12.31 39.26
CA ASP A 180 -17.14 12.58 38.38
C ASP A 180 -17.85 11.32 37.85
N ALA A 181 -17.45 10.13 38.30
CA ALA A 181 -18.14 8.88 37.99
C ALA A 181 -19.06 8.49 39.16
N ARG A 182 -20.18 9.19 39.32
CA ARG A 182 -21.32 8.73 40.13
C ARG A 182 -22.65 9.26 39.61
#